data_AF-A0A8D8BX66-F1
#
_entry.id   AF-A0A8D8BX66-F1
#
_cell.length_a   1.000
_cell.length_b   1.000
_cell.length_c   1.000
_cell.angle_alpha   90.00
_cell.angle_beta   90.00
_cell.angle_gamma   90.00
#
_symmetry.space_group_name_H-M   'P 1'
#
loop_
_entity.id
_entity.type
_entity.pdbx_description
1 polymer ?
#
loop_
_entity_poly.entity_id
_entity_poly.type
_entity_poly.pdbx_seq_one_letter_code
_entity_poly.pdbx_strand_id
1 'polypeptide(L)'
;RVINCCKMASSSGKYHLQLSSKAIRSAVYCDMDTFFGGWLVLQQRLDGSVNFTRTWLEYRNGFGTVGESTEFWLGLELLHQLTTSGQYELLVELKNEAGKYG
;
A
#
# COMPACT_ATOMS: atom_id res chain seq x y z
N ARG A 1 -8.26 2.68 -12.38
CA ARG A 1 -7.43 3.42 -13.37
C ARG A 1 -6.01 2.87 -13.32
N VAL A 2 -5.26 2.85 -14.43
CA VAL A 2 -3.88 2.33 -14.47
C VAL A 2 -2.90 3.48 -14.28
N ILE A 3 -1.90 3.31 -13.42
CA ILE A 3 -0.85 4.30 -13.11
C ILE A 3 0.51 3.59 -13.01
N ASN A 4 1.61 4.32 -13.18
CA ASN A 4 2.96 3.80 -12.95
C ASN A 4 3.55 4.23 -11.58
N CYS A 5 2.92 5.20 -10.91
CA CYS A 5 3.29 5.72 -9.60
C CYS A 5 2.08 6.44 -8.97
N CYS A 6 1.95 6.42 -7.64
CA CYS A 6 0.87 7.13 -6.93
C CYS A 6 0.94 8.66 -7.08
N LYS A 7 2.08 9.24 -7.45
CA LYS A 7 2.17 10.67 -7.80
C LYS A 7 1.29 11.06 -9.00
N MET A 8 0.86 10.11 -9.82
CA MET A 8 -0.07 10.36 -10.93
C MET A 8 -1.56 10.25 -10.53
N ALA A 9 -1.86 9.83 -9.30
CA ALA A 9 -3.25 9.72 -8.85
C ALA A 9 -3.85 11.13 -8.66
N SER A 10 -5.11 11.30 -9.04
CA SER A 10 -5.83 12.58 -8.94
C SER A 10 -6.52 12.78 -7.58
N SER A 11 -6.69 11.70 -6.84
CA SER A 11 -7.36 11.65 -5.53
C SER A 11 -7.00 10.35 -4.84
N SER A 12 -7.16 10.30 -3.51
CA SER A 12 -7.03 9.07 -2.75
C SER A 12 -7.96 7.99 -3.30
N GLY A 13 -7.52 6.75 -3.30
CA GLY A 13 -8.34 5.64 -3.78
C GLY A 13 -7.57 4.48 -4.37
N LYS A 14 -8.35 3.53 -4.92
CA LYS A 14 -7.83 2.30 -5.51
C LYS A 14 -7.44 2.49 -6.97
N TYR A 15 -6.20 2.10 -7.28
CA TYR A 15 -5.63 2.14 -8.63
C TYR A 15 -5.02 0.78 -8.99
N HIS A 16 -4.69 0.61 -10.28
CA HIS A 16 -3.89 -0.50 -10.75
C HIS A 16 -2.49 0.01 -11.08
N LEU A 17 -1.51 -0.42 -10.30
CA LEU A 17 -0.12 -0.12 -10.56
C LEU A 17 0.40 -1.05 -11.65
N GLN A 18 1.05 -0.48 -12.66
CA GLN A 18 1.73 -1.23 -13.72
C GLN A 18 3.20 -0.82 -13.78
N LEU A 19 4.08 -1.73 -13.38
CA LEU A 19 5.52 -1.52 -13.46
C LEU A 19 6.02 -1.97 -14.84
N SER A 20 6.64 -1.04 -15.57
CA SER A 20 7.16 -1.26 -16.94
C SER A 20 8.19 -2.38 -17.03
N SER A 21 8.87 -2.72 -15.94
CA SER A 21 9.98 -3.68 -15.92
C SER A 21 9.57 -5.15 -15.85
N LYS A 22 8.35 -5.50 -15.39
CA LYS A 22 8.01 -6.91 -15.06
C LYS A 22 6.56 -7.34 -15.35
N ALA A 23 5.78 -6.56 -16.10
CA ALA A 23 4.38 -6.87 -16.44
C ALA A 23 3.46 -7.17 -15.23
N ILE A 24 3.84 -6.73 -14.02
CA ILE A 24 3.01 -6.87 -12.84
C ILE A 24 1.93 -5.78 -12.86
N ARG A 25 0.68 -6.23 -12.73
CA ARG A 25 -0.50 -5.39 -12.55
C ARG A 25 -1.12 -5.71 -11.19
N SER A 26 -0.88 -4.84 -10.21
CA SER A 26 -1.39 -5.02 -8.85
C SER A 26 -2.39 -3.93 -8.49
N ALA A 27 -3.45 -4.30 -7.77
CA ALA A 27 -4.32 -3.31 -7.16
C ALA A 27 -3.58 -2.67 -5.98
N VAL A 28 -3.55 -1.34 -5.94
CA VAL A 28 -2.89 -0.55 -4.89
C VAL A 28 -3.84 0.52 -4.38
N TYR A 29 -3.62 1.00 -3.17
CA TYR A 29 -4.27 2.19 -2.65
C TYR A 29 -3.24 3.33 -2.66
N CYS A 30 -3.61 4.44 -3.31
CA CYS A 30 -2.83 5.66 -3.30
C CYS A 30 -3.49 6.64 -2.32
N ASP A 31 -2.70 7.20 -1.43
CA ASP A 31 -3.09 8.28 -0.54
C ASP A 31 -2.55 9.60 -1.10
N MET A 32 -3.47 10.52 -1.39
CA MET A 32 -3.21 11.85 -1.92
C MET A 32 -3.48 12.96 -0.90
N ASP A 33 -3.95 12.62 0.31
CA ASP A 33 -4.37 13.57 1.33
C ASP A 33 -3.28 13.78 2.39
N THR A 34 -2.48 12.75 2.66
CA THR A 34 -1.42 12.79 3.69
C THR A 34 -0.11 13.34 3.13
N PHE A 35 0.54 14.27 3.85
CA PHE A 35 1.86 14.87 3.54
C PHE A 35 2.11 15.11 2.03
N PHE A 36 1.36 16.05 1.43
CA PHE A 36 1.45 16.43 0.00
C PHE A 36 1.07 15.32 -1.00
N GLY A 37 0.62 14.15 -0.52
CA GLY A 37 0.11 13.06 -1.32
C GLY A 37 1.17 12.29 -2.11
N GLY A 38 0.70 11.37 -2.94
CA GLY A 38 1.56 10.53 -3.78
C GLY A 38 2.07 9.28 -3.08
N TRP A 39 1.50 8.95 -1.92
CA TRP A 39 1.87 7.80 -1.12
C TRP A 39 1.21 6.54 -1.65
N LEU A 40 2.00 5.46 -1.74
CA LEU A 40 1.48 4.13 -1.99
C LEU A 40 1.37 3.40 -0.66
N VAL A 41 0.16 3.01 -0.28
CA VAL A 41 -0.07 2.34 1.01
C VAL A 41 0.33 0.87 0.88
N LEU A 42 1.35 0.48 1.65
CA LEU A 42 1.92 -0.88 1.66
C LEU A 42 1.20 -1.80 2.66
N GLN A 43 0.69 -1.21 3.75
CA GLN A 43 0.12 -1.90 4.90
C GLN A 43 -0.86 -0.97 5.59
N GLN A 44 -2.04 -1.48 5.96
CA GLN A 44 -3.05 -0.71 6.70
C GLN A 44 -3.72 -1.59 7.78
N ARG A 45 -3.77 -1.09 9.02
CA ARG A 45 -4.54 -1.64 10.15
C ARG A 45 -5.55 -0.60 10.63
N LEU A 46 -6.75 -1.04 10.97
CA LEU A 46 -7.87 -0.20 11.38
C LEU A 46 -8.61 -0.81 12.58
N ASP A 47 -9.13 -2.03 12.42
CA ASP A 47 -10.09 -2.64 13.34
C ASP A 47 -9.75 -4.08 13.73
N GLY A 48 -8.68 -4.66 13.16
CA GLY A 48 -8.29 -6.04 13.39
C GLY A 48 -9.10 -7.08 12.62
N SER A 49 -9.90 -6.67 11.62
CA SER A 49 -10.72 -7.55 10.78
C SER A 49 -9.91 -8.56 9.96
N VAL A 50 -8.62 -8.28 9.70
CA VAL A 50 -7.73 -9.19 8.97
C VAL A 50 -6.69 -9.79 9.91
N ASN A 51 -6.53 -11.11 9.84
CA ASN A 51 -5.48 -11.82 10.56
C ASN A 51 -4.11 -11.57 9.90
N PHE A 52 -3.11 -11.14 10.70
CA PHE A 52 -1.72 -10.91 10.25
C PHE A 52 -0.75 -12.01 10.70
N THR A 53 -1.18 -12.99 11.48
CA THR A 53 -0.42 -14.23 11.74
C THR A 53 -0.52 -15.15 10.53
N ARG A 54 0.33 -14.88 9.53
CA ARG A 54 0.30 -15.53 8.21
C ARG A 54 1.59 -16.27 7.90
N THR A 55 1.52 -17.19 6.93
CA THR A 55 2.68 -17.90 6.42
C THR A 55 3.61 -16.98 5.63
N TRP A 56 4.87 -17.40 5.43
CA TRP A 56 5.81 -16.67 4.59
C TRP A 56 5.28 -16.46 3.16
N LEU A 57 4.61 -17.48 2.61
CA LEU A 57 4.05 -17.41 1.25
C LEU A 57 2.97 -16.32 1.14
N GLU A 58 2.11 -16.19 2.16
CA GLU A 58 1.11 -15.13 2.22
C GLU A 58 1.75 -13.75 2.39
N TYR A 59 2.79 -13.61 3.23
CA TYR A 59 3.53 -12.35 3.33
C TYR A 59 4.26 -11.97 2.04
N ARG A 60 4.77 -12.96 1.29
CA ARG A 60 5.38 -12.73 -0.02
C ARG A 60 4.35 -12.19 -1.02
N ASN A 61 3.19 -12.84 -1.10
CA ASN A 61 2.18 -12.56 -2.13
C ASN A 61 1.25 -11.40 -1.77
N GLY A 62 1.11 -11.06 -0.48
CA GLY A 62 0.11 -10.12 0.02
C GLY A 62 -1.19 -10.79 0.45
N PHE A 63 -1.95 -10.11 1.30
CA PHE A 63 -3.24 -10.58 1.83
C PHE A 63 -4.13 -9.41 2.27
N GLY A 64 -5.42 -9.68 2.48
CA GLY A 64 -6.42 -8.66 2.79
C GLY A 64 -7.00 -8.01 1.53
N THR A 65 -7.79 -6.96 1.73
CA THR A 65 -8.45 -6.23 0.64
C THR A 65 -7.88 -4.82 0.56
N VAL A 66 -7.40 -4.43 -0.62
CA VAL A 66 -6.92 -3.06 -0.87
C VAL A 66 -8.11 -2.12 -1.06
N GLY A 67 -8.17 -1.06 -0.26
CA GLY A 67 -9.26 -0.08 -0.18
C GLY A 67 -9.01 0.99 0.88
N GLU A 68 -9.93 1.94 1.01
CA GLU A 68 -9.81 3.10 1.93
C GLU A 68 -9.99 2.71 3.41
N SER A 69 -11.00 1.89 3.69
CA SER A 69 -11.37 1.47 5.05
C SER A 69 -11.21 -0.04 5.23
N THR A 70 -10.12 -0.60 4.72
CA THR A 70 -9.84 -2.03 4.75
C THR A 70 -8.44 -2.33 5.27
N GLU A 71 -8.25 -3.52 5.82
CA GLU A 71 -6.95 -3.97 6.27
C GLU A 71 -6.27 -4.86 5.21
N PHE A 72 -4.97 -4.65 5.00
CA PHE A 72 -4.20 -5.45 4.05
C PHE A 72 -2.69 -5.34 4.26
N TRP A 73 -1.98 -6.30 3.67
CA TRP A 73 -0.56 -6.29 3.41
C TRP A 73 -0.34 -6.45 1.91
N LEU A 74 0.38 -5.51 1.29
CA LEU A 74 0.49 -5.45 -0.16
C LEU A 74 1.35 -6.58 -0.77
N GLY A 75 2.29 -7.15 0.01
CA GLY A 75 3.12 -8.28 -0.42
C GLY A 75 4.59 -7.92 -0.66
N LEU A 76 5.50 -8.70 -0.07
CA LEU A 76 6.95 -8.45 -0.14
C LEU A 76 7.51 -8.48 -1.56
N GLU A 77 6.96 -9.32 -2.44
CA GLU A 77 7.44 -9.40 -3.84
C GLU A 77 7.24 -8.06 -4.56
N LEU A 78 6.06 -7.43 -4.39
CA LEU A 78 5.80 -6.12 -4.99
C LEU A 78 6.67 -5.04 -4.35
N LEU A 79 6.82 -5.05 -3.02
CA LEU A 79 7.69 -4.11 -2.29
C LEU A 79 9.14 -4.20 -2.78
N HIS A 80 9.67 -5.41 -2.92
CA HIS A 80 11.03 -5.64 -3.39
C HIS A 80 11.23 -5.08 -4.80
N GLN A 81 10.29 -5.32 -5.71
CA GLN A 81 10.37 -4.81 -7.07
C GLN A 81 10.30 -3.29 -7.15
N LEU A 82 9.44 -2.66 -6.34
CA LEU A 82 9.35 -1.20 -6.24
C LEU A 82 10.68 -0.62 -5.76
N THR A 83 11.12 -1.05 -4.57
CA THR A 83 12.30 -0.50 -3.90
C THR A 83 13.61 -0.79 -4.62
N THR A 84 13.66 -1.81 -5.49
CA THR A 84 14.84 -2.07 -6.35
C THR A 84 14.92 -1.10 -7.53
N SER A 85 13.81 -0.48 -7.94
CA SER A 85 13.76 0.39 -9.13
C SER A 85 14.25 1.83 -8.89
N GLY A 86 14.51 2.21 -7.63
CA GLY A 86 14.95 3.56 -7.28
C GLY A 86 15.02 3.80 -5.78
N GLN A 87 15.18 5.06 -5.39
CA GLN A 87 15.15 5.47 -3.99
C GLN A 87 13.72 5.81 -3.57
N TYR A 88 13.35 5.36 -2.37
CA TYR A 88 12.03 5.56 -1.79
C TYR A 88 12.17 5.99 -0.34
N GLU A 89 11.21 6.77 0.11
CA GLU A 89 11.00 7.11 1.52
C GLU A 89 9.84 6.27 2.08
N LEU A 90 9.90 5.98 3.38
CA LEU A 90 8.88 5.25 4.10
C LEU A 90 8.27 6.13 5.18
N LEU A 91 6.95 6.25 5.16
CA LEU A 91 6.15 6.87 6.20
C LEU A 91 5.44 5.79 7.02
N VAL A 92 5.49 5.91 8.35
CA VAL A 92 4.74 5.06 9.28
C VAL A 92 3.89 5.94 10.17
N GLU A 93 2.57 5.85 10.00
CA GLU A 93 1.60 6.53 10.84
C GLU A 93 0.97 5.57 11.84
N LEU A 94 0.92 5.99 13.11
CA LEU A 94 0.28 5.26 14.20
C LEU A 94 -0.67 6.21 14.92
N LYS A 95 -1.90 5.74 15.11
CA LYS A 95 -2.92 6.41 15.91
C LYS A 95 -3.22 5.56 17.13
N ASN A 96 -3.44 6.20 18.27
CA ASN A 96 -3.95 5.51 19.45
C ASN A 96 -5.44 5.13 19.27
N GLU A 97 -6.00 4.46 20.27
CA GLU A 97 -7.41 4.02 20.27
C GLU A 97 -8.41 5.18 20.13
N ALA A 98 -8.02 6.40 20.51
CA ALA A 98 -8.83 7.61 20.36
C ALA A 98 -8.64 8.30 18.98
N GLY A 99 -7.91 7.68 18.06
CA GLY A 99 -7.65 8.22 16.72
C GLY A 99 -6.64 9.36 16.68
N LYS A 100 -5.90 9.60 17.76
CA LYS A 100 -4.90 10.68 17.85
C LYS A 100 -3.50 10.19 17.53
N TYR A 101 -2.74 11.04 16.84
CA TYR A 101 -1.30 10.89 16.71
C TYR A 101 -0.64 11.09 18.07
N GLY A 102 0.37 10.27 18.36
CA GLY A 102 1.24 10.41 19.53
C GLY A 102 2.30 11.47 19.35
#